data_AF-A0A8J5S4Q7-F1
#
_entry.id   AF-A0A8J5S4Q7-F1
#
_cell.length_a   1.000
_cell.length_b   1.000
_cell.length_c   1.000
_cell.angle_alpha   90.00
_cell.angle_beta   90.00
_cell.angle_gamma   90.00
#
_symmetry.space_group_name_H-M   'P 1'
#
loop_
_entity.id
_entity.type
_entity.pdbx_description
1 polymer ?
#
loop_
_entity_poly.entity_id
_entity_poly.type
_entity_poly.pdbx_seq_one_letter_code
_entity_poly.pdbx_strand_id
1 'polypeptide(L)'
;MRWLLRAALIAAALAALVFQLLVPSLKPRSTDTLDTAAMDVDSELEFDMPGVLRMYKTGRVERFDGTDTVPPSASGDPATVFSKDVELDQAAGISARLYLPPSVEPGKKLPVVLFFHGGAFMVHTAASPLYHRYAASLAAAVPAVVSANYRLAPEHPVPAAYDDALAAISGRRRVPPGRRRALALRAR
;
A
#
# COMPACT_ATOMS: atom_id res chain seq x y z
N MET A 1 -83.17 6.77 7.26
CA MET A 1 -81.82 6.80 6.63
C MET A 1 -80.94 8.02 6.99
N ARG A 2 -81.46 9.24 7.10
CA ARG A 2 -80.64 10.47 7.27
C ARG A 2 -80.04 10.68 8.69
N TRP A 3 -80.56 10.01 9.72
CA TRP A 3 -80.07 10.11 11.10
C TRP A 3 -78.80 9.28 11.36
N LEU A 4 -78.68 8.10 10.75
CA LEU A 4 -77.51 7.24 10.88
C LEU A 4 -76.27 7.84 10.19
N LEU A 5 -76.46 8.52 9.05
CA LEU A 5 -75.39 9.22 8.35
C LEU A 5 -74.85 10.42 9.13
N ARG A 6 -75.71 11.13 9.87
CA ARG A 6 -75.31 12.26 10.71
C ARG A 6 -74.54 11.80 11.96
N ALA A 7 -74.95 10.68 12.57
CA ALA A 7 -74.22 10.10 13.71
C ALA A 7 -72.82 9.59 13.30
N ALA A 8 -72.70 8.96 12.13
CA ALA A 8 -71.42 8.48 11.62
C ALA A 8 -70.43 9.62 11.29
N LEU A 9 -70.92 10.75 10.76
CA LEU A 9 -70.09 11.94 10.49
C LEU A 9 -69.58 12.61 11.78
N ILE A 10 -70.40 12.64 12.84
CA ILE A 10 -69.98 13.19 14.13
C ILE A 10 -68.96 12.27 14.82
N ALA A 11 -69.14 10.96 14.76
CA ALA A 11 -68.17 9.99 15.28
C ALA A 11 -66.83 10.06 14.55
N ALA A 12 -66.84 10.22 13.22
CA ALA A 12 -65.62 10.39 12.42
C ALA A 12 -64.89 11.71 12.72
N ALA A 13 -65.63 12.81 12.94
CA ALA A 13 -65.04 14.11 13.28
C ALA A 13 -64.41 14.10 14.69
N LEU A 14 -65.03 13.43 15.66
CA LEU A 14 -64.47 13.28 17.01
C LEU A 14 -63.22 12.38 17.03
N ALA A 15 -63.21 11.31 16.24
CA ALA A 15 -62.04 10.45 16.10
C ALA A 15 -60.84 11.19 15.47
N ALA A 16 -61.10 12.06 14.48
CA ALA A 16 -60.06 12.90 13.86
C ALA A 16 -59.48 13.94 14.84
N LEU A 17 -60.33 14.54 15.68
CA LEU A 17 -59.91 15.54 16.67
C LEU A 17 -59.07 14.90 17.80
N VAL A 18 -59.43 13.71 18.27
CA VAL A 18 -58.65 12.96 19.28
C VAL A 18 -57.29 12.53 18.70
N PHE A 19 -57.23 12.14 17.43
CA PHE A 19 -55.98 11.82 16.74
C PHE A 19 -55.05 13.04 16.62
N GLN A 20 -55.60 14.24 16.38
CA GLN A 20 -54.83 15.50 16.32
C GLN A 20 -54.36 16.01 17.68
N LEU A 21 -55.00 15.60 18.78
CA LEU A 21 -54.59 15.98 20.15
C LEU A 21 -53.59 14.99 20.77
N LEU A 22 -53.51 13.74 20.29
CA LEU A 22 -52.64 12.70 20.83
C LEU A 22 -51.34 12.50 20.03
N VAL A 23 -51.25 13.02 18.80
CA VAL A 23 -50.04 12.96 17.97
C VAL A 23 -49.29 14.30 18.09
N PRO A 24 -48.10 14.35 18.71
CA PRO A 24 -47.31 15.59 18.73
C PRO A 24 -47.00 16.00 17.29
N SER A 25 -47.19 17.29 17.01
CA SER A 25 -46.97 17.91 15.70
C SER A 25 -45.56 17.58 15.18
N LEU A 26 -45.49 16.59 14.28
CA LEU A 26 -44.30 16.34 13.48
C LEU A 26 -44.18 17.52 12.54
N LYS A 27 -43.33 18.49 12.91
CA LYS A 27 -42.87 19.50 11.94
C LYS A 27 -42.39 18.72 10.71
N PRO A 28 -42.82 19.10 9.49
CA PRO A 28 -42.24 18.52 8.30
C PRO A 28 -40.72 18.70 8.42
N ARG A 29 -40.00 17.57 8.47
CA ARG A 29 -38.55 17.56 8.32
C ARG A 29 -38.30 18.38 7.09
N SER A 30 -37.47 19.43 7.23
CA SER A 30 -36.94 20.17 6.10
C SER A 30 -36.69 19.16 5.01
N THR A 31 -37.25 19.39 3.82
CA THR A 31 -36.80 18.70 2.62
C THR A 31 -35.29 18.75 2.69
N ASP A 32 -34.68 17.63 3.08
CA ASP A 32 -33.27 17.41 2.89
C ASP A 32 -33.20 17.58 1.38
N THR A 33 -32.74 18.76 0.95
CA THR A 33 -31.92 18.85 -0.23
C THR A 33 -31.06 17.61 -0.11
N LEU A 34 -31.32 16.61 -0.97
CA LEU A 34 -30.31 15.64 -1.32
C LEU A 34 -29.22 16.51 -1.91
N ASP A 35 -28.44 17.07 -0.99
CA ASP A 35 -27.16 17.61 -1.23
C ASP A 35 -26.54 16.48 -2.00
N THR A 36 -26.32 16.74 -3.28
CA THR A 36 -25.27 16.05 -3.99
C THR A 36 -24.02 16.53 -3.28
N ALA A 37 -23.84 16.06 -2.03
CA ALA A 37 -22.63 16.16 -1.26
C ALA A 37 -21.63 15.64 -2.26
N ALA A 38 -20.84 16.57 -2.79
CA ALA A 38 -19.92 16.33 -3.89
C ALA A 38 -19.34 14.95 -3.64
N MET A 39 -19.69 13.95 -4.49
CA MET A 39 -19.13 12.63 -4.32
C MET A 39 -17.63 12.89 -4.26
N ASP A 40 -17.04 12.65 -3.09
CA ASP A 40 -15.66 13.00 -2.84
C ASP A 40 -14.88 12.32 -3.96
N VAL A 41 -14.30 13.12 -4.84
CA VAL A 41 -13.67 12.61 -6.06
C VAL A 41 -12.52 11.67 -5.67
N ASP A 42 -11.97 11.84 -4.45
CA ASP A 42 -10.96 10.96 -3.86
C ASP A 42 -11.51 9.62 -3.33
N SER A 43 -12.82 9.40 -3.36
CA SER A 43 -13.47 8.15 -2.96
C SER A 43 -13.85 7.25 -4.16
N GLU A 44 -13.77 7.75 -5.40
CA GLU A 44 -14.11 6.96 -6.59
C GLU A 44 -12.97 5.98 -6.94
N LEU A 45 -13.27 4.69 -6.87
CA LEU A 45 -12.31 3.62 -7.16
C LEU A 45 -12.12 3.44 -8.67
N GLU A 46 -10.86 3.36 -9.09
CA GLU A 46 -10.45 2.91 -10.42
C GLU A 46 -10.24 1.41 -10.45
N PHE A 47 -9.64 0.86 -9.39
CA PHE A 47 -9.36 -0.57 -9.25
C PHE A 47 -9.45 -0.99 -7.78
N ASP A 48 -10.07 -2.13 -7.52
CA ASP A 48 -10.16 -2.73 -6.19
C ASP A 48 -9.75 -4.19 -6.26
N MET A 49 -8.78 -4.56 -5.44
CA MET A 49 -8.41 -5.94 -5.19
C MET A 49 -8.66 -6.22 -3.70
N PRO A 50 -9.83 -6.79 -3.36
CA PRO A 50 -10.28 -6.90 -1.97
C PRO A 50 -9.23 -7.53 -1.06
N GLY A 51 -8.92 -6.83 0.03
CA GLY A 51 -7.95 -7.26 1.04
C GLY A 51 -6.48 -7.01 0.70
N VAL A 52 -6.15 -6.58 -0.52
CA VAL A 52 -4.77 -6.32 -0.93
C VAL A 52 -4.51 -4.83 -1.15
N LEU A 53 -5.24 -4.20 -2.07
CA LEU A 53 -5.11 -2.77 -2.33
C LEU A 53 -6.34 -2.19 -3.03
N ARG A 54 -6.49 -0.87 -2.93
CA ARG A 54 -7.40 -0.03 -3.71
C ARG A 54 -6.62 1.04 -4.44
N MET A 55 -7.05 1.35 -5.65
CA MET A 55 -6.60 2.48 -6.43
C MET A 55 -7.80 3.36 -6.74
N TYR A 56 -7.65 4.65 -6.46
CA TYR A 56 -8.66 5.68 -6.70
C TYR A 56 -8.37 6.37 -8.03
N LYS A 57 -9.40 6.94 -8.67
CA LYS A 57 -9.24 7.72 -9.92
C LYS A 57 -8.33 8.94 -9.77
N THR A 58 -8.09 9.39 -8.54
CA THR A 58 -7.11 10.44 -8.21
C THR A 58 -5.67 9.97 -8.33
N GLY A 59 -5.43 8.67 -8.52
CA GLY A 59 -4.11 8.05 -8.52
C GLY A 59 -3.61 7.65 -7.12
N ARG A 60 -4.39 7.92 -6.06
CA ARG A 60 -4.10 7.45 -4.71
C ARG A 60 -4.17 5.91 -4.68
N VAL A 61 -3.20 5.30 -4.01
CA VAL A 61 -3.15 3.85 -3.77
C VAL A 61 -3.16 3.60 -2.28
N GLU A 62 -4.10 2.78 -1.81
CA GLU A 62 -4.17 2.31 -0.43
C GLU A 62 -3.90 0.81 -0.41
N ARG A 63 -2.87 0.37 0.35
CA ARG A 63 -2.51 -1.03 0.50
C ARG A 63 -2.99 -1.53 1.86
N PHE A 64 -3.63 -2.69 1.88
CA PHE A 64 -4.11 -3.35 3.09
C PHE A 64 -3.30 -4.59 3.46
N ASP A 65 -2.55 -5.14 2.50
CA ASP A 65 -1.63 -6.26 2.71
C ASP A 65 -0.17 -5.82 2.51
N GLY A 66 0.73 -6.52 3.21
CA GLY A 66 2.17 -6.35 3.06
C GLY A 66 2.73 -4.99 3.51
N THR A 67 1.98 -4.21 4.28
CA THR A 67 2.40 -2.89 4.80
C THR A 67 3.27 -2.97 6.05
N ASP A 68 3.16 -4.06 6.81
CA ASP A 68 3.97 -4.26 8.01
C ASP A 68 5.45 -4.34 7.67
N THR A 69 6.29 -3.77 8.53
CA THR A 69 7.75 -3.81 8.39
C THR A 69 8.40 -4.16 9.72
N VAL A 70 9.59 -4.75 9.66
CA VAL A 70 10.47 -4.93 10.81
C VAL A 70 11.74 -4.11 10.63
N PRO A 71 12.32 -3.55 11.69
CA PRO A 71 13.60 -2.84 11.60
C PRO A 71 14.75 -3.81 11.26
N PRO A 72 15.85 -3.31 10.68
CA PRO A 72 17.07 -4.10 10.58
C PRO A 72 17.67 -4.35 11.97
N SER A 73 18.34 -5.48 12.15
CA SER A 73 18.91 -5.90 13.44
C SER A 73 20.42 -5.97 13.38
N ALA A 74 21.09 -5.13 14.16
CA ALA A 74 22.54 -5.15 14.35
C ALA A 74 22.99 -6.17 15.42
N SER A 75 22.06 -6.75 16.17
CA SER A 75 22.33 -7.75 17.23
C SER A 75 22.00 -9.19 16.80
N GLY A 76 21.39 -9.37 15.62
CA GLY A 76 21.02 -10.68 15.08
C GLY A 76 19.74 -11.23 15.70
N ASP A 77 18.60 -11.04 15.03
CA ASP A 77 17.30 -11.63 15.37
C ASP A 77 16.46 -11.77 14.08
N PRO A 78 15.79 -12.92 13.81
CA PRO A 78 15.80 -14.19 14.54
C PRO A 78 16.88 -15.13 13.99
N ALA A 79 17.77 -15.54 14.89
CA ALA A 79 18.96 -16.37 14.68
C ALA A 79 20.12 -15.66 13.96
N THR A 80 20.99 -15.02 14.76
CA THR A 80 22.42 -14.70 14.51
C THR A 80 22.83 -13.87 13.29
N VAL A 81 21.92 -13.61 12.35
CA VAL A 81 22.19 -12.88 11.11
C VAL A 81 21.98 -11.40 11.33
N PHE A 82 23.03 -10.62 11.08
CA PHE A 82 22.96 -9.16 11.07
C PHE A 82 22.19 -8.69 9.84
N SER A 83 21.36 -7.66 10.01
CA SER A 83 20.73 -6.99 8.88
C SER A 83 20.92 -5.48 8.90
N LYS A 84 20.96 -4.89 7.70
CA LYS A 84 21.15 -3.46 7.50
C LYS A 84 20.50 -2.99 6.20
N ASP A 85 19.79 -1.87 6.26
CA ASP A 85 19.22 -1.23 5.08
C ASP A 85 20.26 -0.35 4.38
N VAL A 86 20.28 -0.41 3.05
CA VAL A 86 21.18 0.37 2.19
C VAL A 86 20.45 0.87 0.93
N GLU A 87 20.85 2.05 0.47
CA GLU A 87 20.43 2.56 -0.84
C GLU A 87 21.35 2.01 -1.93
N LEU A 88 20.79 1.24 -2.87
CA LEU A 88 21.52 0.72 -4.02
C LEU A 88 21.65 1.81 -5.11
N ASP A 89 20.57 2.53 -5.37
CA ASP A 89 20.53 3.67 -6.29
C ASP A 89 19.57 4.75 -5.79
N GLN A 90 20.13 5.79 -5.17
CA GLN A 90 19.36 6.94 -4.67
C GLN A 90 18.58 7.67 -5.77
N ALA A 91 19.09 7.72 -7.00
CA ALA A 91 18.41 8.45 -8.09
C ALA A 91 17.20 7.67 -8.62
N ALA A 92 17.22 6.34 -8.49
CA ALA A 92 16.12 5.47 -8.86
C ALA A 92 15.21 5.09 -7.67
N GLY A 93 15.60 5.44 -6.43
CA GLY A 93 14.88 5.06 -5.22
C GLY A 93 14.96 3.57 -4.91
N ILE A 94 16.01 2.89 -5.36
CA ILE A 94 16.18 1.44 -5.17
C ILE A 94 17.00 1.23 -3.91
N SER A 95 16.40 0.57 -2.93
CA SER A 95 17.04 0.18 -1.67
C SER A 95 17.11 -1.34 -1.53
N ALA A 96 17.85 -1.81 -0.54
CA ALA A 96 17.91 -3.21 -0.18
C ALA A 96 18.19 -3.40 1.30
N ARG A 97 17.79 -4.55 1.83
CA ARG A 97 18.24 -5.04 3.13
C ARG A 97 19.31 -6.09 2.94
N LEU A 98 20.49 -5.84 3.51
CA LEU A 98 21.59 -6.78 3.56
C LEU A 98 21.42 -7.71 4.74
N TYR A 99 21.81 -8.96 4.58
CA TYR A 99 21.86 -9.98 5.62
C TYR A 99 23.22 -10.66 5.60
N LEU A 100 23.91 -10.65 6.74
CA LEU A 100 25.23 -11.24 6.90
C LEU A 100 25.26 -12.13 8.15
N PRO A 101 25.67 -13.41 8.04
CA PRO A 101 25.93 -14.25 9.19
C PRO A 101 27.21 -13.78 9.93
N PRO A 102 27.36 -14.11 11.22
CA PRO A 102 28.42 -13.57 12.06
C PRO A 102 29.79 -14.21 11.80
N SER A 103 29.82 -15.35 11.12
CA SER A 103 31.03 -16.11 10.78
C SER A 103 31.80 -15.55 9.58
N VAL A 104 31.34 -14.46 8.97
CA VAL A 104 31.97 -13.84 7.80
C VAL A 104 33.21 -13.04 8.21
N GLU A 105 34.37 -13.43 7.70
CA GLU A 105 35.61 -12.67 7.88
C GLU A 105 35.60 -11.36 7.08
N PRO A 106 35.98 -10.23 7.70
CA PRO A 106 36.14 -8.96 7.00
C PRO A 106 37.15 -9.05 5.84
N GLY A 107 36.83 -8.36 4.73
CA GLY A 107 37.75 -8.22 3.58
C GLY A 107 37.74 -9.39 2.58
N LYS A 108 37.07 -10.51 2.88
CA LYS A 108 36.85 -11.57 1.90
C LYS A 108 35.69 -11.21 0.97
N LYS A 109 35.85 -11.47 -0.32
CA LYS A 109 34.73 -11.45 -1.27
C LYS A 109 33.85 -12.67 -1.02
N LEU A 110 32.55 -12.45 -0.90
CA LEU A 110 31.58 -13.50 -0.63
C LEU A 110 30.72 -13.73 -1.87
N PRO A 111 30.30 -14.97 -2.13
CA PRO A 111 29.15 -15.19 -3.00
C PRO A 111 27.91 -14.57 -2.36
N VAL A 112 27.12 -13.87 -3.17
CA VAL A 112 25.93 -13.13 -2.74
C VAL A 112 24.70 -13.72 -3.40
N VAL A 113 23.65 -13.97 -2.62
CA VAL A 113 22.32 -14.25 -3.15
C VAL A 113 21.54 -12.94 -3.21
N LEU A 114 21.11 -12.55 -4.41
CA LEU A 114 20.18 -11.45 -4.61
C LEU A 114 18.75 -11.99 -4.56
N PHE A 115 17.96 -11.51 -3.62
CA PHE A 115 16.60 -11.93 -3.36
C PHE A 115 15.61 -10.79 -3.67
N PHE A 116 14.48 -11.16 -4.28
CA PHE A 116 13.37 -10.25 -4.57
C PHE A 116 12.12 -10.80 -3.88
N HIS A 117 11.46 -9.97 -3.10
CA HIS A 117 10.23 -10.38 -2.42
C HIS A 117 9.10 -10.61 -3.43
N GLY A 118 8.11 -11.43 -3.06
CA GLY A 118 6.87 -11.59 -3.82
C GLY A 118 5.85 -10.50 -3.48
N GLY A 119 4.56 -10.79 -3.67
CA GLY A 119 3.47 -9.82 -3.52
C GLY A 119 2.88 -9.34 -4.84
N ALA A 120 2.97 -10.16 -5.90
CA ALA A 120 2.42 -9.89 -7.23
C ALA A 120 2.84 -8.54 -7.84
N PHE A 121 4.03 -8.05 -7.50
CA PHE A 121 4.56 -6.71 -7.84
C PHE A 121 3.78 -5.53 -7.23
N MET A 122 2.82 -5.78 -6.34
CA MET A 122 1.89 -4.78 -5.84
C MET A 122 2.04 -4.48 -4.35
N VAL A 123 2.49 -5.46 -3.57
CA VAL A 123 2.58 -5.36 -2.10
C VAL A 123 3.88 -5.95 -1.57
N HIS A 124 4.09 -5.77 -0.26
CA HIS A 124 5.31 -6.10 0.48
C HIS A 124 6.52 -5.23 0.15
N THR A 125 7.53 -5.37 1.00
CA THR A 125 8.83 -4.71 0.91
C THR A 125 9.92 -5.70 1.33
N ALA A 126 11.18 -5.36 1.08
CA ALA A 126 12.32 -6.09 1.63
C ALA A 126 12.32 -6.16 3.18
N ALA A 127 11.61 -5.24 3.84
CA ALA A 127 11.47 -5.18 5.30
C ALA A 127 10.21 -5.89 5.82
N SER A 128 9.37 -6.49 4.96
CA SER A 128 8.15 -7.16 5.40
C SER A 128 8.46 -8.34 6.33
N PRO A 129 7.74 -8.55 7.45
CA PRO A 129 8.04 -9.61 8.42
C PRO A 129 8.15 -11.01 7.81
N LEU A 130 7.35 -11.32 6.80
CA LEU A 130 7.40 -12.59 6.07
C LEU A 130 8.74 -12.76 5.33
N TYR A 131 9.07 -11.79 4.48
CA TYR A 131 10.26 -11.84 3.65
C TYR A 131 11.55 -11.59 4.44
N HIS A 132 11.47 -10.83 5.53
CA HIS A 132 12.59 -10.65 6.44
C HIS A 132 13.00 -11.97 7.09
N ARG A 133 12.04 -12.73 7.62
CA ARG A 133 12.30 -14.05 8.23
C ARG A 133 12.86 -15.03 7.20
N TYR A 134 12.34 -15.02 5.98
CA TYR A 134 12.84 -15.85 4.90
C TYR A 134 14.27 -15.48 4.48
N ALA A 135 14.56 -14.19 4.29
CA ALA A 135 15.91 -13.74 3.93
C ALA A 135 16.92 -14.01 5.06
N ALA A 136 16.52 -13.85 6.32
CA ALA A 136 17.34 -14.21 7.47
C ALA A 136 17.64 -15.72 7.53
N SER A 137 16.63 -16.57 7.33
CA SER A 137 16.84 -18.03 7.31
C SER A 137 17.70 -18.48 6.14
N LEU A 138 17.55 -17.84 4.97
CA LEU A 138 18.41 -18.06 3.81
C LEU A 138 19.86 -17.65 4.11
N ALA A 139 20.08 -16.49 4.73
CA ALA A 139 21.40 -15.99 5.12
C ALA A 139 22.07 -16.81 6.23
N ALA A 140 21.34 -17.65 6.97
CA ALA A 140 21.94 -18.64 7.85
C ALA A 140 22.57 -19.82 7.07
N ALA A 141 22.14 -20.05 5.83
CA ALA A 141 22.62 -21.12 4.96
C ALA A 141 23.60 -20.66 3.88
N VAL A 142 23.67 -19.35 3.57
CA VAL A 142 24.55 -18.79 2.54
C VAL A 142 25.40 -17.62 3.08
N PRO A 143 26.56 -17.29 2.47
CA PRO A 143 27.47 -16.30 3.04
C PRO A 143 26.95 -14.85 3.09
N ALA A 144 26.02 -14.47 2.21
CA ALA A 144 25.36 -13.16 2.24
C ALA A 144 24.07 -13.16 1.40
N VAL A 145 23.06 -12.43 1.86
CA VAL A 145 21.82 -12.16 1.10
C VAL A 145 21.62 -10.65 0.95
N VAL A 146 21.22 -10.23 -0.24
CA VAL A 146 20.76 -8.87 -0.53
C VAL A 146 19.30 -8.97 -0.92
N SER A 147 18.40 -8.51 -0.05
CA SER A 147 16.97 -8.45 -0.31
C SER A 147 16.64 -7.10 -0.94
N ALA A 148 16.45 -7.05 -2.26
CA ALA A 148 16.20 -5.81 -2.98
C ALA A 148 14.74 -5.35 -2.82
N ASN A 149 14.57 -4.04 -2.62
CA ASN A 149 13.28 -3.38 -2.54
C ASN A 149 13.02 -2.66 -3.87
N TYR A 150 12.17 -3.26 -4.70
CA TYR A 150 11.86 -2.79 -6.05
C TYR A 150 10.56 -1.99 -6.07
N ARG A 151 10.37 -1.17 -7.10
CA ARG A 151 9.17 -0.34 -7.26
C ARG A 151 7.93 -1.19 -7.56
N LEU A 152 6.82 -0.81 -6.94
CA LEU A 152 5.56 -1.56 -7.02
C LEU A 152 4.57 -0.95 -8.01
N ALA A 153 3.76 -1.81 -8.61
CA ALA A 153 2.52 -1.43 -9.26
C ALA A 153 1.45 -1.06 -8.20
N PRO A 154 0.46 -0.25 -8.57
CA PRO A 154 0.23 0.36 -9.89
C PRO A 154 1.05 1.63 -10.18
N GLU A 155 1.71 2.24 -9.20
CA GLU A 155 2.48 3.49 -9.36
C GLU A 155 3.64 3.32 -10.35
N HIS A 156 4.23 2.13 -10.38
CA HIS A 156 5.30 1.74 -11.28
C HIS A 156 4.97 0.41 -11.96
N PRO A 157 4.18 0.44 -13.05
CA PRO A 157 3.82 -0.77 -13.76
C PRO A 157 5.04 -1.46 -14.38
N VAL A 158 4.86 -2.72 -14.78
CA VAL A 158 5.85 -3.48 -15.56
C VAL A 158 6.27 -2.64 -16.78
N PRO A 159 7.59 -2.46 -17.05
CA PRO A 159 8.72 -3.27 -16.58
C PRO A 159 9.51 -2.71 -15.38
N ALA A 160 9.00 -1.74 -14.62
CA ALA A 160 9.79 -1.03 -13.60
C ALA A 160 10.52 -1.95 -12.59
N ALA A 161 9.83 -2.96 -12.06
CA ALA A 161 10.43 -3.95 -11.15
C ALA A 161 11.58 -4.76 -11.79
N TYR A 162 11.49 -5.04 -13.10
CA TYR A 162 12.56 -5.72 -13.83
C TYR A 162 13.76 -4.80 -14.06
N ASP A 163 13.53 -3.53 -14.37
CA ASP A 163 14.60 -2.54 -14.49
C ASP A 163 15.34 -2.39 -13.15
N ASP A 164 14.61 -2.39 -12.04
CA ASP A 164 15.19 -2.33 -10.69
C ASP A 164 16.01 -3.59 -10.36
N ALA A 165 15.50 -4.77 -10.74
CA ALA A 165 16.23 -6.02 -10.58
C ALA A 165 17.54 -6.04 -11.38
N LEU A 166 17.52 -5.57 -12.63
CA LEU A 166 18.72 -5.45 -13.46
C LEU A 166 19.70 -4.42 -12.89
N ALA A 167 19.21 -3.31 -12.33
CA ALA A 167 20.05 -2.33 -11.66
C ALA A 167 20.74 -2.93 -10.42
N ALA A 168 20.00 -3.68 -9.60
CA ALA A 168 20.53 -4.37 -8.43
C ALA A 168 21.60 -5.42 -8.78
N ILE A 169 21.40 -6.18 -9.86
CA ILE A 169 22.38 -7.18 -10.35
C ILE A 169 23.66 -6.51 -10.85
N SER A 170 23.52 -5.46 -11.65
CA SER A 170 24.66 -4.87 -12.36
C SER A 170 25.51 -3.96 -11.47
N GLY A 171 25.06 -3.63 -10.26
CA GLY A 171 25.69 -2.65 -9.37
C GLY A 171 25.85 -1.27 -10.02
N ARG A 172 25.15 -1.02 -11.14
CA ARG A 172 25.24 0.24 -11.87
C ARG A 172 24.32 1.25 -11.21
N ARG A 173 24.91 2.28 -10.60
CA ARG A 173 24.22 3.56 -10.41
C ARG A 173 23.77 4.07 -11.77
N ARG A 174 22.47 4.32 -11.94
CA ARG A 174 21.95 4.95 -13.15
C ARG A 174 22.62 6.31 -13.30
N VAL A 175 23.39 6.48 -14.38
CA VAL A 175 23.93 7.81 -14.71
C VAL A 175 22.75 8.67 -15.17
N PRO A 176 22.48 9.82 -14.55
CA PRO A 176 21.37 10.67 -14.95
C PRO A 176 21.45 11.02 -16.44
N PRO A 177 20.32 11.08 -17.16
CA PRO A 177 20.30 11.52 -18.55
C PRO A 177 20.84 12.96 -18.61
N GLY A 178 22.02 13.13 -19.23
CA GLY A 178 22.74 14.42 -19.31
C GLY A 178 24.26 14.32 -19.20
N ARG A 179 24.81 13.25 -18.60
CA ARG A 179 26.28 13.08 -18.42
C ARG A 179 26.94 12.09 -19.40
N ARG A 180 26.31 11.74 -20.51
CA ARG A 180 26.90 10.84 -21.54
C ARG A 180 28.01 11.49 -22.38
N ARG A 181 28.20 12.81 -22.33
CA ARG A 181 29.20 13.51 -23.17
C ARG A 181 30.58 13.74 -22.54
N ALA A 182 30.77 13.51 -21.24
CA ALA A 182 32.03 13.88 -20.58
C ALA A 182 33.09 12.76 -20.53
N LEU A 183 32.72 11.48 -20.75
CA LEU A 183 33.68 10.36 -20.66
C LEU A 183 34.35 10.00 -21.99
N ALA A 184 33.88 10.55 -23.13
CA ALA A 184 34.40 10.23 -24.47
C ALA A 184 35.58 11.12 -24.94
N LEU A 185 36.07 12.05 -24.11
CA LEU A 185 37.08 13.05 -24.52
C LEU A 185 38.42 12.99 -23.74
N ARG A 186 38.68 11.92 -22.97
CA ARG A 186 40.00 11.70 -22.31
C ARG A 186 40.75 10.47 -22.81
N ALA A 187 40.54 10.14 -24.08
CA ALA A 187 41.33 9.14 -24.80
C ALA A 187 41.64 9.67 -26.21
N ARG A 188 42.37 10.79 -26.29
CA ARG A 188 43.16 11.20 -27.44
C ARG A 188 44.41 11.89 -26.94
#